data_AF-A0AAW2PU33-F1
#
_entry.id   AF-A0AAW2PU33-F1
#
_cell.length_a   1.000
_cell.length_b   1.000
_cell.length_c   1.000
_cell.angle_alpha   90.00
_cell.angle_beta   90.00
_cell.angle_gamma   90.00
#
_symmetry.space_group_name_H-M   'P 1'
#
loop_
_entity.id
_entity.type
_entity.pdbx_description
1 polymer ?
#
loop_
_entity_poly.entity_id
_entity_poly.type
_entity_poly.pdbx_seq_one_letter_code
_entity_poly.pdbx_strand_id
1 'polypeptide(L)' 'IKTLKETSLSANQDKSEMTRKAWKVDKGETNSEPAPIRGRPVDFSSLIVELGPMEIRTFIITY' A
#
# COMPACT_ATOMS: atom_id res chain seq x y z
N ILE A 1 -8.20 16.62 11.26
CA ILE A 1 -8.39 15.22 10.80
C ILE A 1 -8.71 14.40 12.04
N LYS A 2 -9.94 13.91 12.17
CA LYS A 2 -10.32 13.07 13.31
C LYS A 2 -9.84 11.64 13.12
N THR A 3 -9.96 11.15 11.89
CA THR A 3 -9.51 9.81 11.49
C THR A 3 -8.97 9.84 10.08
N LEU A 4 -8.00 8.96 9.83
CA LEU A 4 -7.36 8.70 8.56
C LEU A 4 -7.32 7.18 8.42
N LYS A 5 -7.84 6.64 7.33
CA LYS A 5 -7.89 5.18 7.14
C LYS A 5 -7.38 4.82 5.76
N GLU A 6 -6.34 4.00 5.71
CA GLU A 6 -5.80 3.51 4.44
C GLU A 6 -6.63 2.34 3.91
N THR A 7 -6.93 2.37 2.60
CA THR A 7 -7.83 1.42 1.95
C THR A 7 -7.23 0.84 0.66
N SER A 8 -7.99 -0.05 0.02
CA SER A 8 -7.72 -0.54 -1.34
C SER A 8 -7.78 0.58 -2.37
N LEU A 9 -7.29 0.31 -3.59
CA LEU A 9 -7.30 1.28 -4.68
C LEU A 9 -8.71 1.83 -4.97
N SER A 10 -9.73 0.97 -4.89
CA SER A 10 -11.14 1.30 -5.09
C SER A 10 -11.86 1.76 -3.81
N ALA A 11 -11.12 2.00 -2.71
CA ALA A 11 -11.64 2.43 -1.41
C ALA A 11 -12.74 1.53 -0.82
N ASN A 12 -12.78 0.24 -1.20
CA ASN A 12 -13.85 -0.69 -0.79
C ASN A 12 -13.41 -1.70 0.27
N GLN A 13 -12.12 -1.74 0.62
CA GLN A 13 -11.57 -2.67 1.60
C GLN A 13 -10.51 -1.96 2.44
N ASP A 14 -10.41 -2.34 3.70
CA ASP A 14 -9.34 -1.85 4.58
C ASP A 14 -8.00 -2.43 4.17
N LYS A 15 -6.97 -1.59 4.11
CA LYS A 15 -5.64 -2.01 3.66
C LYS A 15 -5.07 -3.14 4.53
N SER A 16 -5.34 -3.12 5.83
CA SER A 16 -4.90 -4.11 6.81
C SER A 16 -5.58 -5.47 6.66
N GLU A 17 -6.76 -5.52 6.04
CA GLU A 17 -7.54 -6.76 5.86
C GLU A 17 -7.29 -7.42 4.51
N MET A 18 -6.62 -6.72 3.58
CA MET A 18 -6.31 -7.25 2.27
C MET A 18 -5.30 -8.41 2.35
N THR A 19 -5.65 -9.53 1.74
CA THR A 19 -4.77 -10.70 1.62
C THR A 19 -4.38 -10.95 0.18
N ARG A 20 -3.19 -11.53 -0.03
CA ARG A 20 -2.71 -11.95 -1.35
C ARG A 20 -2.42 -13.45 -1.34
N LYS A 21 -2.70 -14.12 -2.44
CA LYS A 21 -2.32 -15.53 -2.63
C LYS A 21 -0.84 -15.62 -2.98
N ALA A 22 -0.14 -16.56 -2.37
CA ALA A 22 1.23 -16.90 -2.72
C ALA A 22 1.21 -17.90 -3.88
N TRP A 23 1.81 -17.53 -5.00
CA TRP A 23 1.91 -18.38 -6.19
C TRP A 23 3.37 -18.72 -6.45
N LYS A 24 3.65 -19.97 -6.79
CA LYS A 24 4.95 -20.39 -7.30
C LYS A 24 4.99 -20.07 -8.79
N VAL A 25 5.92 -19.22 -9.20
CA VAL A 25 6.09 -18.81 -10.60
C VAL A 25 7.33 -19.52 -11.15
N ASP A 26 7.16 -20.29 -12.23
CA ASP A 26 8.27 -21.00 -12.87
C ASP A 26 9.08 -20.03 -13.73
N LYS A 27 10.28 -19.65 -13.26
CA LYS A 27 11.29 -18.79 -13.93
C LYS A 27 10.69 -17.71 -14.84
N GLY A 28 9.96 -16.76 -14.28
CA GLY A 28 9.48 -15.58 -15.00
C GLY A 28 10.17 -14.33 -14.47
N GLU A 29 11.25 -13.88 -15.11
CA GLU A 29 11.77 -12.49 -15.01
C GLU A 29 12.06 -11.92 -13.59
N THR A 30 11.98 -12.73 -12.53
CA THR A 30 11.99 -12.25 -11.14
C THR A 30 13.40 -12.11 -10.56
N ASN A 31 14.43 -12.48 -11.31
CA ASN A 31 15.82 -12.31 -10.88
C ASN A 31 16.44 -10.98 -11.35
N SER A 32 15.76 -10.20 -12.19
CA SER A 32 16.30 -8.93 -12.72
C SER A 32 15.61 -7.68 -12.20
N GLU A 33 14.32 -7.74 -11.82
CA GLU A 33 13.64 -6.56 -11.30
C GLU A 33 13.66 -6.50 -9.77
N PRO A 34 14.14 -5.39 -9.18
CA PRO A 34 14.14 -5.23 -7.74
C PRO A 34 12.71 -5.27 -7.20
N ALA A 35 12.54 -5.87 -6.01
CA ALA A 35 11.25 -5.87 -5.33
C ALA A 35 10.70 -4.44 -5.26
N PRO A 36 9.40 -4.22 -5.52
CA PRO A 36 8.82 -2.89 -5.53
C PRO A 36 9.04 -2.22 -4.17
N ILE A 37 9.73 -1.08 -4.20
CA ILE A 37 10.00 -0.25 -3.03
C ILE A 37 8.68 0.41 -2.63
N ARG A 38 8.35 0.34 -1.34
CA ARG A 38 7.13 0.96 -0.78
C ARG A 38 7.50 2.07 0.19
N GLY A 39 6.66 3.09 0.24
CA GLY A 39 6.75 4.15 1.25
C GLY A 39 6.49 3.62 2.65
N ARG A 40 6.92 4.38 3.66
CA ARG A 40 6.73 4.01 5.06
C ARG A 40 5.24 4.08 5.49
N PRO A 41 4.88 3.35 6.57
CA PRO A 41 3.57 3.49 7.21
C PRO A 41 3.30 4.94 7.61
N VAL A 42 2.05 5.36 7.49
CA VAL A 42 1.65 6.71 7.90
C VAL A 42 1.50 6.74 9.41
N ASP A 43 2.12 7.73 10.03
CA ASP A 43 1.89 8.06 11.43
C ASP A 43 0.81 9.14 11.54
N PHE A 44 -0.14 8.94 12.45
CA PHE A 44 -1.25 9.84 12.69
C PHE A 44 -0.83 11.17 13.32
N SER A 45 0.32 11.24 13.99
CA SER A 45 0.80 12.47 14.60
C SER A 45 1.46 13.42 13.58
N SER A 46 2.21 12.87 12.64
CA SER A 46 2.92 13.62 11.61
C SER A 46 2.13 13.79 10.31
N LEU A 47 1.19 12.89 9.99
CA LEU A 47 0.37 12.91 8.78
C LEU A 47 1.19 12.95 7.47
N ILE A 48 2.39 12.38 7.49
CA ILE A 48 3.28 12.31 6.33
C ILE A 48 3.01 11.01 5.56
N VAL A 49 2.80 11.15 4.24
CA VAL A 49 2.63 10.01 3.32
C VAL A 49 3.86 9.90 2.43
N GLU A 50 4.58 8.80 2.55
CA GLU A 50 5.66 8.44 1.63
C GLU A 50 5.12 7.53 0.52
N LEU A 51 5.66 7.68 -0.69
CA LEU A 51 5.31 6.89 -1.87
C LEU A 51 6.57 6.35 -2.53
N GLY A 52 6.56 5.06 -2.84
CA GLY A 52 7.53 4.43 -3.73
C GLY A 52 7.22 4.70 -5.21
N PRO A 53 8.17 4.38 -6.11
CA PRO A 53 7.93 4.47 -7.55
C PRO A 53 6.68 3.69 -7.96
N MET A 54 5.78 4.33 -8.70
CA MET A 54 4.50 3.77 -9.16
C MET A 54 3.58 3.26 -8.03
N GLU A 55 3.75 3.75 -6.81
CA GLU A 55 2.87 3.43 -5.69
C GLU A 55 1.64 4.36 -5.67
N ILE A 56 0.46 3.76 -5.51
CA ILE A 56 -0.80 4.48 -5.29
C ILE A 56 -1.33 4.07 -3.92
N ARG A 57 -1.59 5.06 -3.06
CA ARG A 57 -2.19 4.88 -1.73
C ARG A 57 -3.50 5.65 -1.66
N THR A 58 -4.55 4.96 -1.20
CA THR A 58 -5.90 5.51 -1.10
C THR A 58 -6.25 5.65 0.37
N PHE A 59 -6.80 6.81 0.75
CA PHE A 59 -7.17 7.10 2.12
C PHE A 59 -8.59 7.67 2.20
N ILE A 60 -9.31 7.26 3.24
CA ILE A 60 -10.57 7.89 3.66
C ILE A 60 -10.26 8.79 4.86
N ILE A 61 -10.66 10.06 4.77
CA ILE A 61 -10.42 11.08 5.80
C ILE A 61 -11.77 11.49 6.38
N THR A 62 -11.88 11.52 7.72
CA THR A 62 -13.04 12.09 8.41
C THR A 62 -12.65 13.37 9.15
N TYR A 63 -13.49 14.40 9.00
CA TYR A 63 -13.29 15.74 9.55
C TYR A 63 -14.11 15.97 10.83
#